data_AF-A0A7D9D928-F1
#
_entry.id   AF-A0A7D9D928-F1
#
_cell.length_a   1.000
_cell.length_b   1.000
_cell.length_c   1.000
_cell.angle_alpha   90.00
_cell.angle_beta   90.00
_cell.angle_gamma   90.00
#
_symmetry.space_group_name_H-M   'P 1'
#
loop_
_entity.id
_entity.type
_entity.pdbx_description
1 polymer ?
#
loop_
_entity_poly.entity_id
_entity_poly.type
_entity_poly.pdbx_seq_one_letter_code
_entity_poly.pdbx_strand_id
1 'polypeptide(L)'
;PTSQAQNTQPVKGKIQTSPSGTITNIPKHMVTDQFGMIGLLTFIRAAETEPNLVTLALGSDLTTLGLNLNSPESLYQTFGSPFSDSPCRPHEIDFNVPPEYRINSYIREKLAPFKLGRYGEDVLFYLYYTNEGDVLQLAAAAELYSRDWRYHKDERVWLTRVPGVEPLQKTEVYERGTYYIFDYLNWRKIAKEFHLEYKKLEEKPALQTLAAQ
;
A
#
# COMPACT_ATOMS: atom_id res chain seq x y z
N PRO A 1 -10.83 -43.19 45.07
CA PRO A 1 -11.15 -41.74 45.04
C PRO A 1 -10.98 -41.21 43.62
N THR A 2 -12.03 -41.42 42.83
CA THR A 2 -12.09 -41.18 41.39
C THR A 2 -12.34 -39.72 41.09
N SER A 3 -11.58 -39.21 40.13
CA SER A 3 -11.57 -37.86 39.59
C SER A 3 -12.95 -37.46 39.02
N GLN A 4 -13.52 -36.36 39.51
CA GLN A 4 -14.74 -35.78 38.95
C GLN A 4 -14.38 -34.95 37.71
N ALA A 5 -14.73 -35.47 36.53
CA ALA A 5 -14.80 -34.70 35.31
C ALA A 5 -16.06 -33.80 35.33
N GLN A 6 -15.87 -32.50 35.11
CA GLN A 6 -16.96 -31.54 34.97
C GLN A 6 -17.75 -31.84 33.68
N ASN A 7 -18.95 -32.37 33.87
CA ASN A 7 -19.90 -32.68 32.81
C ASN A 7 -20.70 -31.40 32.48
N THR A 8 -20.35 -30.71 31.40
CA THR A 8 -21.13 -29.58 30.87
C THR A 8 -22.39 -30.12 30.19
N GLN A 9 -23.51 -30.11 30.91
CA GLN A 9 -24.81 -30.49 30.34
C GLN A 9 -25.24 -29.52 29.21
N PRO A 10 -25.85 -30.01 28.12
CA PRO A 10 -26.36 -29.15 27.06
C PRO A 10 -27.57 -28.36 27.57
N VAL A 11 -27.49 -27.03 27.53
CA VAL A 11 -28.56 -26.12 27.91
C VAL A 11 -29.77 -26.35 26.99
N LYS A 12 -30.83 -26.97 27.53
CA LYS A 12 -32.13 -27.12 26.85
C LYS A 12 -32.64 -25.76 26.40
N GLY A 13 -32.94 -25.64 25.11
CA GLY A 13 -33.63 -24.47 24.53
C GLY A 13 -32.76 -23.48 23.76
N LYS A 14 -31.43 -23.70 23.65
CA LYS A 14 -30.58 -22.89 22.75
C LYS A 14 -30.41 -23.58 21.40
N ILE A 15 -30.49 -22.79 20.32
CA ILE A 15 -30.13 -23.24 18.96
C ILE A 15 -28.67 -23.68 19.00
N GLN A 16 -28.38 -24.89 18.50
CA GLN A 16 -27.03 -25.45 18.50
C GLN A 16 -26.48 -25.51 17.09
N THR A 17 -25.27 -25.01 16.88
CA THR A 17 -24.54 -25.06 15.61
C THR A 17 -23.39 -26.05 15.73
N SER A 18 -23.37 -27.08 14.86
CA SER A 18 -22.22 -27.98 14.77
C SER A 18 -21.08 -27.35 13.95
N PRO A 19 -19.83 -27.82 14.10
CA PRO A 19 -18.70 -27.42 13.26
C PRO A 19 -18.89 -27.74 11.77
N SER A 20 -19.82 -28.65 11.43
CA SER A 20 -20.20 -29.00 10.06
C SER A 20 -21.26 -28.07 9.45
N GLY A 21 -21.61 -26.97 10.12
CA GLY A 21 -22.64 -26.01 9.67
C GLY A 21 -24.09 -26.48 9.87
N THR A 22 -24.32 -27.64 10.49
CA THR A 22 -25.65 -28.18 10.75
C THR A 22 -26.26 -27.51 11.99
N ILE A 23 -27.47 -26.97 11.84
CA ILE A 23 -28.18 -26.29 12.92
C ILE A 23 -29.24 -27.22 13.49
N THR A 24 -29.20 -27.46 14.79
CA THR A 24 -30.15 -28.34 15.50
C THR A 24 -30.87 -27.59 16.62
N ASN A 25 -31.96 -28.20 17.12
CA ASN A 25 -32.82 -27.63 18.17
C ASN A 25 -33.52 -26.31 17.75
N ILE A 26 -34.00 -26.25 16.50
CA ILE A 26 -34.74 -25.11 15.95
C ILE A 26 -36.20 -25.14 16.46
N PRO A 27 -36.72 -24.05 17.06
CA PRO A 27 -38.11 -23.98 17.49
C PRO A 27 -39.12 -24.15 16.34
N LYS A 28 -40.23 -24.85 16.58
CA LYS A 28 -41.25 -25.17 15.54
C LYS A 28 -41.91 -23.97 14.86
N HIS A 29 -41.87 -22.79 15.49
CA HIS A 29 -42.44 -21.55 14.96
C HIS A 29 -41.43 -20.71 14.17
N MET A 30 -40.18 -21.16 14.09
CA MET A 30 -39.11 -20.46 13.40
C MET A 30 -39.09 -20.87 11.92
N VAL A 31 -38.80 -19.91 11.05
CA VAL A 31 -38.59 -20.16 9.62
C VAL A 31 -37.33 -21.01 9.45
N THR A 32 -37.49 -22.21 8.89
CA THR A 32 -36.42 -23.19 8.67
C THR A 32 -35.88 -23.18 7.24
N ASP A 33 -36.44 -22.36 6.36
CA ASP A 33 -35.97 -22.21 4.98
C ASP A 33 -34.76 -21.25 4.88
N GLN A 34 -34.26 -21.07 3.66
CA GLN A 34 -33.10 -20.22 3.35
C GLN A 34 -33.34 -18.72 3.59
N PHE A 35 -34.59 -18.27 3.72
CA PHE A 35 -34.95 -16.87 3.91
C PHE A 35 -35.08 -16.50 5.40
N GLY A 36 -35.04 -17.49 6.30
CA GLY A 36 -35.05 -17.29 7.75
C GLY A 36 -33.66 -17.06 8.36
N MET A 37 -33.64 -16.74 9.66
CA MET A 37 -32.39 -16.58 10.43
C MET A 37 -31.52 -17.84 10.48
N ILE A 38 -32.12 -19.02 10.32
CA ILE A 38 -31.40 -20.29 10.17
C ILE A 38 -30.62 -20.31 8.85
N GLY A 39 -31.25 -19.92 7.74
CA GLY A 39 -30.61 -19.79 6.43
C GLY A 39 -29.43 -18.81 6.46
N LEU A 40 -29.60 -17.64 7.09
CA LEU A 40 -28.52 -16.67 7.26
C LEU A 40 -27.33 -17.25 8.05
N LEU A 41 -27.59 -17.95 9.15
CA LEU A 41 -26.54 -18.55 9.97
C LEU A 41 -25.81 -19.68 9.23
N THR A 42 -26.53 -20.52 8.50
CA THR A 42 -25.93 -21.54 7.63
C THR A 42 -25.07 -20.90 6.54
N PHE A 43 -25.51 -19.79 5.95
CA PHE A 43 -24.76 -19.06 4.93
C PHE A 43 -23.45 -18.45 5.47
N ILE A 44 -23.50 -17.82 6.66
CA ILE A 44 -22.29 -17.30 7.34
C ILE A 44 -21.29 -18.42 7.65
N ARG A 45 -21.76 -19.60 8.06
CA ARG A 45 -20.87 -20.75 8.33
C ARG A 45 -20.30 -21.36 7.06
N ALA A 46 -21.09 -21.47 6.00
CA ALA A 46 -20.60 -21.94 4.70
C ALA A 46 -19.47 -21.04 4.17
N ALA A 47 -19.54 -19.73 4.44
CA ALA A 47 -18.49 -18.78 4.11
C ALA A 47 -17.17 -19.03 4.86
N GLU A 48 -17.14 -19.70 6.01
CA GLU A 48 -15.87 -20.07 6.68
C GLU A 48 -15.08 -21.12 5.89
N THR A 49 -15.77 -21.93 5.09
CA THR A 49 -15.19 -23.02 4.29
C THR A 49 -15.09 -22.70 2.80
N GLU A 50 -15.90 -21.76 2.29
CA GLU A 50 -15.96 -21.40 0.87
C GLU A 50 -15.53 -19.94 0.64
N PRO A 51 -14.33 -19.69 0.06
CA PRO A 51 -13.79 -18.35 -0.15
C PRO A 51 -14.72 -17.44 -0.98
N ASN A 52 -15.44 -18.00 -1.95
CA ASN A 52 -16.35 -17.24 -2.82
C ASN A 52 -17.60 -16.72 -2.09
N LEU A 53 -18.00 -17.38 -1.00
CA LEU A 53 -19.16 -16.97 -0.20
C LEU A 53 -18.79 -15.95 0.90
N VAL A 54 -17.51 -15.88 1.30
CA VAL A 54 -16.98 -14.89 2.26
C VAL A 54 -17.41 -13.48 1.88
N THR A 55 -17.16 -13.07 0.64
CA THR A 55 -17.45 -11.72 0.18
C THR A 55 -18.94 -11.37 0.21
N LEU A 56 -19.82 -12.33 -0.07
CA LEU A 56 -21.27 -12.10 -0.09
C LEU A 56 -21.89 -12.20 1.31
N ALA A 57 -21.37 -13.07 2.18
CA ALA A 57 -21.92 -13.32 3.51
C ALA A 57 -21.34 -12.40 4.59
N LEU A 58 -20.02 -12.26 4.62
CA LEU A 58 -19.28 -11.51 5.64
C LEU A 58 -18.89 -10.11 5.15
N GLY A 59 -18.87 -9.92 3.82
CA GLY A 59 -18.43 -8.68 3.20
C GLY A 59 -16.92 -8.59 3.05
N SER A 60 -16.46 -7.39 2.71
CA SER A 60 -15.04 -7.07 2.64
C SER A 60 -14.85 -5.66 3.18
N ASP A 61 -13.68 -5.40 3.76
CA ASP A 61 -13.36 -4.07 4.24
C ASP A 61 -13.11 -3.14 3.04
N LEU A 62 -14.10 -2.33 2.72
CA LEU A 62 -14.08 -1.43 1.56
C LEU A 62 -13.00 -0.33 1.69
N THR A 63 -12.50 -0.07 2.90
CA THR A 63 -11.41 0.91 3.10
C THR A 63 -10.07 0.40 2.54
N THR A 64 -9.96 -0.90 2.30
CA THR A 64 -8.76 -1.53 1.69
C THR A 64 -8.70 -1.40 0.17
N LEU A 65 -9.76 -0.89 -0.48
CA LEU A 65 -9.87 -0.78 -1.94
C LEU A 65 -9.16 0.46 -2.52
N GLY A 66 -8.26 1.10 -1.77
CA GLY A 66 -7.51 2.27 -2.26
C GLY A 66 -8.33 3.55 -2.46
N LEU A 67 -9.58 3.57 -1.98
CA LEU A 67 -10.46 4.74 -2.04
C LEU A 67 -10.52 5.45 -0.69
N ASN A 68 -10.34 6.78 -0.71
CA ASN A 68 -10.54 7.59 0.48
C ASN A 68 -12.04 7.85 0.72
N LEU A 69 -12.74 6.89 1.31
CA LEU A 69 -14.17 6.98 1.64
C LEU A 69 -14.51 8.08 2.67
N ASN A 70 -13.49 8.65 3.31
CA ASN A 70 -13.61 9.78 4.24
C ASN A 70 -13.37 11.15 3.55
N SER A 71 -13.12 11.18 2.24
CA SER A 71 -12.89 12.42 1.51
C SER A 71 -14.14 13.30 1.53
N PRO A 72 -14.02 14.61 1.82
CA PRO A 72 -15.12 15.55 1.64
C PRO A 72 -15.42 15.86 0.17
N GLU A 73 -14.51 15.48 -0.75
CA GLU A 73 -14.61 15.72 -2.18
C GLU A 73 -15.12 14.51 -2.95
N SER A 74 -15.59 14.74 -4.18
CA SER A 74 -16.09 13.67 -5.05
C SER A 74 -14.96 12.79 -5.60
N LEU A 75 -15.05 11.48 -5.39
CA LEU A 75 -14.02 10.52 -5.81
C LEU A 75 -13.98 10.28 -7.33
N TYR A 76 -15.07 10.55 -8.06
CA TYR A 76 -15.17 10.20 -9.48
C TYR A 76 -14.19 10.97 -10.37
N GLN A 77 -13.71 12.14 -9.94
CA GLN A 77 -12.81 12.99 -10.75
C GLN A 77 -11.42 12.38 -10.89
N THR A 78 -10.98 11.63 -9.89
CA THR A 78 -9.69 10.92 -9.88
C THR A 78 -9.91 9.40 -9.87
N PHE A 79 -11.09 8.93 -10.29
CA PHE A 79 -11.36 7.50 -10.34
C PHE A 79 -10.70 6.89 -11.57
N GLY A 80 -9.64 6.11 -11.37
CA GLY A 80 -8.86 5.55 -12.48
C GLY A 80 -9.54 4.42 -13.20
N SER A 81 -9.84 3.33 -12.49
CA SER A 81 -10.61 2.21 -13.05
C SER A 81 -11.21 1.34 -11.95
N PRO A 82 -12.17 0.45 -12.25
CA PRO A 82 -12.68 -0.54 -11.31
C PRO A 82 -11.63 -1.51 -10.75
N PHE A 83 -10.45 -1.57 -11.36
CA PHE A 83 -9.34 -2.46 -10.97
C PHE A 83 -8.11 -1.70 -10.48
N SER A 84 -8.21 -0.37 -10.32
CA SER A 84 -7.09 0.43 -9.85
C SER A 84 -7.09 0.48 -8.32
N ASP A 85 -5.94 0.20 -7.73
CA ASP A 85 -5.73 0.27 -6.28
C ASP A 85 -5.44 1.70 -5.79
N SER A 86 -5.47 2.70 -6.66
CA SER A 86 -5.14 4.09 -6.35
C SER A 86 -5.88 5.08 -7.26
N PRO A 87 -6.11 6.32 -6.80
CA PRO A 87 -6.69 7.36 -7.64
C PRO A 87 -5.74 7.74 -8.79
N CYS A 88 -6.33 8.24 -9.88
CA CYS A 88 -5.59 8.81 -11.00
C CYS A 88 -4.68 9.93 -10.55
N ARG A 89 -3.46 9.90 -11.07
CA ARG A 89 -2.46 10.93 -10.87
C ARG A 89 -2.74 12.11 -11.80
N PRO A 90 -2.28 13.33 -11.46
CA PRO A 90 -2.50 14.49 -12.32
C PRO A 90 -2.00 14.33 -13.77
N HIS A 91 -0.93 13.55 -13.99
CA HIS A 91 -0.40 13.30 -15.34
C HIS A 91 -1.16 12.22 -16.13
N GLU A 92 -2.05 11.48 -15.48
CA GLU A 92 -2.92 10.46 -16.10
C GLU A 92 -4.28 11.05 -16.52
N ILE A 93 -4.59 12.26 -16.05
CA ILE A 93 -5.85 12.94 -16.33
C ILE A 93 -5.65 13.88 -17.51
N ASP A 94 -6.36 13.63 -18.60
CA ASP A 94 -6.39 14.53 -19.74
C ASP A 94 -7.02 15.87 -19.37
N PHE A 95 -6.30 16.95 -19.66
CA PHE A 95 -6.80 18.31 -19.45
C PHE A 95 -6.69 19.12 -20.75
N ASN A 96 -7.72 19.90 -21.05
CA ASN A 96 -7.69 20.80 -22.20
C ASN A 96 -6.81 22.01 -21.88
N VAL A 97 -5.51 21.85 -22.09
CA VAL A 97 -4.54 22.93 -21.96
C VAL A 97 -4.63 23.93 -23.13
N PRO A 98 -4.26 25.20 -22.93
CA PRO A 98 -4.07 26.13 -24.03
C PRO A 98 -3.16 25.56 -25.14
N PRO A 99 -3.43 25.85 -26.43
CA PRO A 99 -2.62 25.35 -27.56
C PRO A 99 -1.12 25.66 -27.43
N GLU A 100 -0.76 26.74 -26.76
CA GLU A 100 0.60 27.21 -26.52
C GLU A 100 1.42 26.21 -25.69
N TYR A 101 0.79 25.39 -24.85
CA TYR A 101 1.47 24.35 -24.06
C TYR A 101 1.65 23.02 -24.82
N ARG A 102 1.00 22.85 -25.99
CA ARG A 102 1.13 21.63 -26.83
C ARG A 102 2.40 21.65 -27.69
N ILE A 103 3.52 22.03 -27.08
CA ILE A 103 4.80 22.31 -27.74
C ILE A 103 5.43 21.08 -28.41
N ASN A 104 5.11 19.86 -27.93
CA ASN A 104 5.70 18.62 -28.43
C ASN A 104 5.59 18.51 -29.96
N SER A 105 4.43 18.89 -30.53
CA SER A 105 4.19 18.90 -31.97
C SER A 105 5.19 19.73 -32.80
N TYR A 106 5.78 20.78 -32.20
CA TYR A 106 6.71 21.69 -32.88
C TYR A 106 8.19 21.39 -32.61
N ILE A 107 8.51 20.86 -31.43
CA ILE A 107 9.91 20.71 -30.96
C ILE A 107 10.35 19.26 -30.79
N ARG A 108 9.54 18.26 -31.17
CA ARG A 108 9.82 16.84 -30.95
C ARG A 108 11.24 16.42 -31.30
N GLU A 109 11.73 16.85 -32.47
CA GLU A 109 13.08 16.48 -32.96
C GLU A 109 14.21 17.22 -32.25
N LYS A 110 13.92 18.38 -31.63
CA LYS A 110 14.88 19.21 -30.90
C LYS A 110 14.90 18.90 -29.40
N LEU A 111 13.90 18.18 -28.90
CA LEU A 111 13.78 17.88 -27.48
C LEU A 111 14.91 16.93 -27.05
N ALA A 112 15.61 17.30 -25.98
CA ALA A 112 16.66 16.45 -25.43
C ALA A 112 16.09 15.10 -25.01
N PRO A 113 16.80 13.98 -25.27
CA PRO A 113 16.34 12.67 -24.84
C PRO A 113 16.27 12.62 -23.31
N PHE A 114 15.25 11.92 -22.82
CA PHE A 114 15.06 11.68 -21.40
C PHE A 114 16.26 10.90 -20.84
N LYS A 115 17.02 11.53 -19.92
CA LYS A 115 18.20 10.94 -19.28
C LYS A 115 18.26 11.37 -17.82
N LEU A 116 18.02 10.44 -16.91
CA LEU A 116 17.89 10.73 -15.47
C LEU A 116 19.14 11.39 -14.87
N GLY A 117 20.34 10.95 -15.28
CA GLY A 117 21.61 11.56 -14.87
C GLY A 117 21.75 13.06 -15.16
N ARG A 118 20.92 13.65 -16.03
CA ARG A 118 20.92 15.10 -16.32
C ARG A 118 20.04 15.91 -15.37
N TYR A 119 19.11 15.27 -14.68
CA TYR A 119 18.17 15.95 -13.81
C TYR A 119 18.74 16.14 -12.40
N GLY A 120 18.33 17.20 -11.72
CA GLY A 120 18.66 17.44 -10.31
C GLY A 120 17.89 16.50 -9.37
N GLU A 121 18.30 16.48 -8.09
CA GLU A 121 17.67 15.65 -7.05
C GLU A 121 16.17 15.91 -6.91
N ASP A 122 15.75 17.17 -7.02
CA ASP A 122 14.35 17.60 -6.91
C ASP A 122 13.44 16.88 -7.91
N VAL A 123 13.87 16.81 -9.18
CA VAL A 123 13.15 16.09 -10.24
C VAL A 123 13.18 14.59 -9.99
N LEU A 124 14.28 14.04 -9.47
CA LEU A 124 14.34 12.62 -9.13
C LEU A 124 13.38 12.28 -7.99
N PHE A 125 13.26 13.12 -6.97
CA PHE A 125 12.26 12.96 -5.91
C PHE A 125 10.85 13.08 -6.47
N TYR A 126 10.59 14.04 -7.35
CA TYR A 126 9.31 14.16 -8.05
C TYR A 126 8.97 12.85 -8.75
N LEU A 127 9.86 12.35 -9.59
CA LEU A 127 9.66 11.09 -10.32
C LEU A 127 9.46 9.89 -9.38
N TYR A 128 10.21 9.82 -8.27
CA TYR A 128 10.10 8.72 -7.30
C TYR A 128 8.75 8.72 -6.58
N TYR A 129 8.26 9.87 -6.11
CA TYR A 129 7.02 9.97 -5.34
C TYR A 129 5.76 10.04 -6.22
N THR A 130 5.86 10.45 -7.48
CA THR A 130 4.68 10.49 -8.37
C THR A 130 4.45 9.22 -9.18
N ASN A 131 5.46 8.38 -9.40
CA ASN A 131 5.34 7.21 -10.28
C ASN A 131 5.36 5.88 -9.50
N GLU A 132 4.59 5.80 -8.42
CA GLU A 132 4.53 4.62 -7.55
C GLU A 132 4.21 3.33 -8.34
N GLY A 133 4.98 2.26 -8.13
CA GLY A 133 4.76 1.00 -8.83
C GLY A 133 5.15 1.01 -10.32
N ASP A 134 5.74 2.10 -10.83
CA ASP A 134 6.25 2.20 -12.20
C ASP A 134 7.78 1.95 -12.23
N VAL A 135 8.27 1.49 -13.38
CA VAL A 135 9.70 1.42 -13.71
C VAL A 135 10.38 2.78 -13.49
N LEU A 136 9.67 3.90 -13.71
CA LEU A 136 10.23 5.22 -13.52
C LEU A 136 10.59 5.54 -12.06
N GLN A 137 9.82 5.03 -11.08
CA GLN A 137 10.17 5.15 -9.67
C GLN A 137 11.45 4.37 -9.35
N LEU A 138 11.61 3.15 -9.88
CA LEU A 138 12.83 2.35 -9.70
C LEU A 138 14.04 3.02 -10.35
N ALA A 139 13.87 3.60 -11.54
CA ALA A 139 14.93 4.30 -12.24
C ALA A 139 15.37 5.57 -11.49
N ALA A 140 14.42 6.35 -10.97
CA ALA A 140 14.72 7.50 -10.11
C ALA A 140 15.41 7.07 -8.80
N ALA A 141 14.97 5.99 -8.18
CA ALA A 141 15.58 5.42 -6.98
C ALA A 141 17.04 4.98 -7.23
N ALA A 142 17.32 4.34 -8.38
CA ALA A 142 18.67 3.92 -8.74
C ALA A 142 19.61 5.12 -8.95
N GLU A 143 19.09 6.23 -9.50
CA GLU A 143 19.83 7.47 -9.71
C GLU A 143 19.98 8.31 -8.43
N LEU A 144 19.04 8.24 -7.50
CA LEU A 144 19.23 8.76 -6.14
C LEU A 144 20.32 7.94 -5.42
N TYR A 145 20.26 6.61 -5.53
CA TYR A 145 21.25 5.72 -4.92
C TYR A 145 22.67 5.97 -5.43
N SER A 146 22.83 6.24 -6.74
CA SER A 146 24.13 6.58 -7.35
C SER A 146 24.70 7.91 -6.85
N ARG A 147 23.85 8.77 -6.26
CA ARG A 147 24.18 10.07 -5.68
C ARG A 147 24.21 10.03 -4.14
N ASP A 148 24.53 8.86 -3.57
CA ASP A 148 24.66 8.64 -2.13
C ASP A 148 23.39 8.87 -1.29
N TRP A 149 22.22 8.86 -1.92
CA TRP A 149 20.96 8.75 -1.19
C TRP A 149 20.67 7.29 -0.83
N ARG A 150 20.12 7.07 0.36
CA ARG A 150 19.70 5.76 0.86
C ARG A 150 18.27 5.85 1.33
N TYR A 151 17.48 4.84 1.03
CA TYR A 151 16.09 4.78 1.47
C TYR A 151 15.98 3.96 2.76
N HIS A 152 15.29 4.49 3.76
CA HIS A 152 15.07 3.82 5.03
C HIS A 152 13.71 3.11 5.00
N LYS A 153 13.69 1.78 5.18
CA LYS A 153 12.48 0.94 5.04
C LYS A 153 11.38 1.30 6.04
N ASP A 154 11.74 1.50 7.31
CA ASP A 154 10.73 1.73 8.35
C ASP A 154 10.20 3.17 8.35
N GLU A 155 11.09 4.16 8.34
CA GLU A 155 10.71 5.59 8.27
C GLU A 155 10.18 6.03 6.89
N ARG A 156 10.41 5.23 5.84
CA ARG A 156 9.96 5.49 4.46
C ARG A 156 10.43 6.84 3.89
N VAL A 157 11.69 7.18 4.15
CA VAL A 157 12.31 8.42 3.70
C VAL A 157 13.65 8.18 3.03
N TRP A 158 13.98 9.07 2.09
CA TRP A 158 15.33 9.17 1.53
C TRP A 158 16.21 10.03 2.44
N LEU A 159 17.41 9.55 2.71
CA LEU A 159 18.42 10.24 3.50
C LEU A 159 19.80 10.17 2.86
N THR A 160 20.63 11.17 3.13
CA THR A 160 22.04 11.19 2.74
C THR A 160 22.86 11.88 3.82
N ARG A 161 24.18 11.62 3.83
CA ARG A 161 25.08 12.24 4.80
C ARG A 161 25.21 13.73 4.51
N VAL A 162 25.32 14.54 5.57
CA VAL A 162 25.66 15.96 5.41
C VAL A 162 27.13 16.04 4.96
N PRO A 163 27.44 16.71 3.83
CA PRO A 163 28.81 16.82 3.35
C PRO A 163 29.73 17.44 4.40
N GLY A 164 30.87 16.81 4.67
CA GLY A 164 31.86 17.28 5.63
C GLY A 164 31.51 17.05 7.11
N VAL A 165 30.38 16.41 7.42
CA VAL A 165 30.01 16.06 8.79
C VAL A 165 30.15 14.55 8.98
N GLU A 166 31.08 14.13 9.82
CA GLU A 166 31.23 12.71 10.16
C GLU A 166 30.15 12.26 11.17
N PRO A 167 29.73 10.98 11.12
CA PRO A 167 28.85 10.43 12.13
C PRO A 167 29.49 10.51 13.53
N LEU A 168 28.69 10.85 14.55
CA LEU A 168 29.13 10.86 15.95
C LEU A 168 29.58 9.47 16.41
N GLN A 169 28.93 8.43 15.90
CA GLN A 169 29.26 7.05 16.21
C GLN A 169 29.08 6.20 14.97
N LYS A 170 30.06 5.34 14.70
CA LYS A 170 30.00 4.38 13.59
C LYS A 170 30.46 3.02 14.08
N THR A 171 29.62 2.02 13.85
CA THR A 171 29.90 0.60 14.13
C THR A 171 29.68 -0.21 12.86
N GLU A 172 29.91 -1.51 12.91
CA GLU A 172 29.62 -2.42 11.80
C GLU A 172 28.12 -2.59 11.52
N VAL A 173 27.25 -2.30 12.51
CA VAL A 173 25.80 -2.58 12.43
C VAL A 173 24.97 -1.31 12.26
N TYR A 174 25.45 -0.19 12.79
CA TYR A 174 24.75 1.09 12.72
C TYR A 174 25.72 2.27 12.69
N GLU A 175 25.19 3.42 12.29
CA GLU A 175 25.80 4.73 12.49
C GLU A 175 24.82 5.74 13.08
N ARG A 176 25.31 6.68 13.88
CA ARG A 176 24.52 7.77 14.47
C ARG A 176 25.17 9.09 14.09
N GLY A 177 24.40 10.00 13.52
CA GLY A 177 24.91 11.25 12.97
C GLY A 177 23.81 12.19 12.53
N THR A 178 24.19 13.33 11.96
CA THR A 178 23.24 14.25 11.31
C THR A 178 23.18 13.93 9.82
N TYR A 179 21.96 13.75 9.31
CA TYR A 179 21.69 13.44 7.90
C TYR A 179 20.76 14.48 7.30
N TYR A 180 20.87 14.67 5.99
CA TYR A 180 19.79 15.29 5.23
C TYR A 180 18.73 14.24 4.95
N ILE A 181 17.48 14.54 5.31
CA ILE A 181 16.31 13.75 4.99
C ILE A 181 15.46 14.57 4.02
N PHE A 182 14.96 13.94 2.96
CA PHE A 182 13.99 14.58 2.08
C PHE A 182 12.58 14.44 2.66
N ASP A 183 12.02 15.56 3.10
CA ASP A 183 10.66 15.68 3.60
C ASP A 183 9.71 15.89 2.41
N TYR A 184 9.06 14.81 1.97
CA TYR A 184 8.18 14.83 0.81
C TYR A 184 6.87 15.60 1.07
N LEU A 185 6.45 15.76 2.33
CA LEU A 185 5.23 16.50 2.68
C LEU A 185 5.45 18.01 2.53
N ASN A 186 6.61 18.50 2.96
CA ASN A 186 6.96 19.92 2.87
C ASN A 186 7.89 20.24 1.67
N TRP A 187 8.17 19.24 0.83
CA TRP A 187 9.04 19.32 -0.34
C TRP A 187 10.39 20.01 -0.07
N ARG A 188 11.13 19.54 0.94
CA ARG A 188 12.41 20.16 1.36
C ARG A 188 13.39 19.17 1.98
N LYS A 189 14.67 19.51 1.96
CA LYS A 189 15.70 18.81 2.72
C LYS A 189 15.76 19.35 4.16
N ILE A 190 15.66 18.46 5.14
CA ILE A 190 15.80 18.77 6.56
C ILE A 190 17.04 18.10 7.13
N ALA A 191 17.80 18.82 7.96
CA ALA A 191 18.89 18.22 8.72
C ALA A 191 18.32 17.64 10.03
N LYS A 192 18.57 16.36 10.29
CA LYS A 192 18.06 15.67 11.48
C LYS A 192 19.09 14.68 12.02
N GLU A 193 19.21 14.61 13.34
CA GLU A 193 19.97 13.54 13.99
C GLU A 193 19.24 12.21 13.82
N PHE A 194 19.96 11.18 13.39
CA PHE A 194 19.37 9.90 13.04
C PHE A 194 20.25 8.75 13.54
N HIS A 195 19.61 7.71 14.08
CA HIS A 195 20.23 6.43 14.41
C HIS A 195 19.94 5.45 13.28
N LEU A 196 20.93 5.21 12.44
CA LEU A 196 20.80 4.49 11.19
C LEU A 196 21.33 3.06 11.32
N GLU A 197 20.45 2.09 11.45
CA GLU A 197 20.80 0.67 11.38
C GLU A 197 20.92 0.24 9.91
N TYR A 198 22.06 -0.30 9.49
CA TYR A 198 22.27 -0.63 8.08
C TYR A 198 21.29 -1.67 7.54
N LYS A 199 20.81 -2.58 8.39
CA LYS A 199 19.79 -3.59 8.02
C LYS A 199 18.44 -2.96 7.62
N LYS A 200 18.16 -1.74 8.06
CA LYS A 200 16.93 -0.99 7.76
C LYS A 200 17.05 -0.13 6.50
N LEU A 201 18.24 -0.04 5.92
CA LEU A 201 18.42 0.57 4.61
C LEU A 201 18.00 -0.41 3.52
N GLU A 202 17.46 0.15 2.44
CA GLU A 202 17.31 -0.57 1.19
C GLU A 202 18.66 -0.75 0.50
N GLU A 203 18.75 -1.87 -0.22
CA GLU A 203 19.88 -2.12 -1.13
C GLU A 203 19.70 -1.34 -2.44
N LYS A 204 20.69 -1.47 -3.33
CA LYS A 204 20.60 -0.84 -4.65
C LYS A 204 19.36 -1.37 -5.38
N PRO A 205 18.46 -0.49 -5.87
CA PRO A 205 17.29 -0.91 -6.63
C PRO A 205 17.67 -1.76 -7.84
N ALA A 206 17.10 -2.96 -7.94
CA ALA A 206 17.26 -3.82 -9.09
C ALA A 206 16.27 -3.39 -10.18
N LEU A 207 16.79 -2.84 -11.28
CA LEU A 207 15.99 -2.67 -12.49
C LEU A 207 15.73 -4.05 -13.08
N GLN A 208 14.53 -4.60 -12.86
CA GLN A 208 14.12 -5.79 -13.59
C GLN A 208 14.02 -5.40 -15.07
N THR A 209 14.92 -5.94 -15.90
CA THR A 209 14.67 -5.98 -17.34
C THR A 209 13.41 -6.81 -17.55
N LEU A 210 12.31 -6.15 -17.92
CA LEU A 210 11.13 -6.82 -18.43
C LEU A 210 11.58 -7.67 -19.62
N ALA A 211 11.80 -8.96 -19.38
CA ALA A 211 11.92 -9.92 -20.46
C ALA A 211 10.58 -9.87 -21.18
N ALA A 212 10.58 -9.42 -22.44
CA ALA A 212 9.41 -9.46 -23.30
C ALA A 212 8.85 -10.89 -23.27
N GLN A 213 7.63 -11.04 -22.74
CA GLN A 213 6.81 -12.24 -22.92
C GLN A 213 6.01 -12.09 -24.22
#